data_AF-A0A8I0B5A9-F1
#
_entry.id   AF-A0A8I0B5A9-F1
#
_cell.length_a   1.000
_cell.length_b   1.000
_cell.length_c   1.000
_cell.angle_alpha   90.00
_cell.angle_beta   90.00
_cell.angle_gamma   90.00
#
_symmetry.space_group_name_H-M   'P 1'
#
loop_
_entity.id
_entity.type
_entity.pdbx_description
1 polymer ?
#
loop_
_entity_poly.entity_id
_entity_poly.type
_entity_poly.pdbx_seq_one_letter_code
_entity_poly.pdbx_strand_id
1 'polypeptide(L)'
;ERAYLALIDAGASAQEARSVLPQSLKTEVVMTANVRQWRHIFALRCAKAAHPQMRQIMLPLLVACTERIPVVFDDLASEFREAATALGATAAVCR
;
A
#
# COMPACT_ATOMS: atom_id res chain seq x y z
N GLU A 1 -24.12 0.14 0.04
CA GLU A 1 -24.42 -0.01 1.49
C GLU A 1 -25.86 -0.40 1.78
N ARG A 2 -26.88 0.25 1.21
CA ARG A 2 -28.30 -0.14 1.41
C ARG A 2 -28.58 -1.63 1.19
N ALA A 3 -27.99 -2.23 0.15
CA ALA A 3 -28.11 -3.66 -0.14
C ALA A 3 -27.43 -4.57 0.90
N TYR A 4 -26.31 -4.12 1.49
CA TYR A 4 -25.62 -4.84 2.56
C TYR A 4 -26.45 -4.84 3.84
N LEU A 5 -26.96 -3.66 4.23
CA LEU A 5 -27.81 -3.50 5.42
C LEU A 5 -29.13 -4.29 5.27
N ALA A 6 -29.76 -4.25 4.09
CA ALA A 6 -30.98 -5.01 3.83
C ALA A 6 -30.79 -6.53 3.93
N LEU A 7 -29.62 -7.05 3.55
CA LEU A 7 -29.30 -8.48 3.70
C LEU A 7 -29.03 -8.87 5.15
N ILE A 8 -28.39 -7.99 5.93
CA ILE A 8 -28.22 -8.20 7.37
C ILE A 8 -29.58 -8.18 8.08
N ASP A 9 -30.45 -7.23 7.75
CA ASP A 9 -31.79 -7.13 8.33
C ASP A 9 -32.68 -8.33 7.94
N ALA A 10 -32.43 -8.94 6.77
CA ALA A 10 -33.07 -10.17 6.33
C ALA A 10 -32.50 -11.45 6.98
N GLY A 11 -31.54 -11.34 7.90
CA GLY A 11 -30.97 -12.46 8.65
C GLY A 11 -29.82 -13.20 7.94
N ALA A 12 -29.28 -12.66 6.84
CA ALA A 12 -28.13 -13.24 6.18
C ALA A 12 -26.85 -13.09 7.02
N SER A 13 -25.93 -14.05 6.90
CA SER A 13 -24.66 -13.95 7.61
C SER A 13 -23.81 -12.80 7.05
N ALA A 14 -23.02 -12.15 7.92
CA ALA A 14 -22.12 -11.07 7.50
C ALA A 14 -21.12 -11.51 6.41
N GLN A 15 -20.81 -12.82 6.34
CA GLN A 15 -19.94 -13.40 5.32
C GLN A 15 -20.62 -13.40 3.94
N GLU A 16 -21.91 -13.72 3.87
CA GLU A 16 -22.69 -13.69 2.62
C GLU A 16 -23.00 -12.26 2.18
N ALA A 17 -23.34 -11.39 3.12
CA ALA A 17 -23.62 -9.97 2.84
C ALA A 17 -22.38 -9.24 2.26
N ARG A 18 -21.16 -9.69 2.57
CA ARG A 18 -19.93 -9.11 1.99
C ARG A 18 -19.83 -9.27 0.46
N SER A 19 -20.56 -10.22 -0.14
CA SER A 19 -20.56 -10.46 -1.59
C SER A 19 -21.09 -9.27 -2.41
N VAL A 20 -21.99 -8.47 -1.84
CA VAL A 20 -22.53 -7.26 -2.49
C VAL A 20 -21.71 -6.00 -2.20
N LEU A 21 -20.61 -6.09 -1.44
CA LEU A 21 -19.72 -4.96 -1.22
C LEU A 21 -18.77 -4.78 -2.40
N PRO A 22 -18.56 -3.54 -2.88
CA PRO A 22 -17.61 -3.26 -3.95
C PRO A 22 -16.17 -3.52 -3.47
N GLN A 23 -15.27 -3.83 -4.41
CA GLN A 23 -13.84 -4.07 -4.11
C GLN A 23 -13.11 -2.86 -3.52
N SER A 24 -13.65 -1.65 -3.68
CA SER A 24 -13.08 -0.39 -3.17
C SER A 24 -13.42 -0.10 -1.70
N LEU A 25 -13.80 -1.12 -0.92
CA LEU A 25 -14.05 -0.97 0.51
C LEU A 25 -12.74 -0.68 1.26
N LYS A 26 -12.74 0.30 2.18
CA LYS A 26 -11.58 0.56 3.05
C LYS A 26 -11.27 -0.69 3.86
N THR A 27 -10.02 -1.14 3.80
CA THR A 27 -9.50 -2.23 4.61
C THR A 27 -8.20 -1.81 5.26
N GLU A 28 -7.97 -2.31 6.48
CA GLU A 28 -6.75 -2.08 7.23
C GLU A 28 -5.95 -3.37 7.24
N VAL A 29 -4.66 -3.29 6.91
CA VAL A 29 -3.78 -4.44 6.77
C VAL A 29 -2.51 -4.18 7.56
N VAL A 30 -2.18 -5.08 8.49
CA VAL A 30 -0.92 -5.07 9.23
C VAL A 30 -0.04 -6.18 8.67
N MET A 31 1.15 -5.80 8.16
CA MET A 31 2.10 -6.70 7.54
C MET A 31 3.42 -6.67 8.30
N THR A 32 3.95 -7.85 8.64
CA THR A 32 5.31 -8.00 9.18
C THR A 32 6.09 -8.90 8.23
N ALA A 33 7.30 -8.48 7.84
CA ALA A 33 8.18 -9.25 6.97
C ALA A 33 9.66 -8.97 7.27
N ASN A 34 10.53 -9.88 6.84
CA ASN A 34 11.98 -9.71 6.93
C ASN A 34 12.47 -8.60 5.99
N VAL A 35 13.59 -7.96 6.32
CA VAL A 35 14.15 -6.84 5.53
C VAL A 35 14.43 -7.24 4.07
N ARG A 36 14.91 -8.47 3.84
CA ARG A 36 15.10 -9.00 2.47
C ARG A 36 13.78 -9.13 1.71
N GLN A 37 12.70 -9.54 2.37
CA GLN A 37 11.40 -9.62 1.72
C GLN A 37 10.83 -8.23 1.45
N TRP A 38 11.02 -7.27 2.35
CA TRP A 38 10.65 -5.87 2.10
C TRP A 38 11.31 -5.33 0.83
N ARG A 39 12.61 -5.57 0.60
CA ARG A 39 13.28 -5.21 -0.65
C ARG A 39 12.56 -5.79 -1.89
N HIS A 40 12.20 -7.07 -1.83
CA HIS A 40 11.49 -7.73 -2.93
C HIS A 40 10.08 -7.16 -3.16
N ILE A 41 9.34 -6.90 -2.07
CA ILE A 41 8.01 -6.32 -2.13
C ILE A 41 8.06 -4.92 -2.76
N PHE A 42 9.00 -4.07 -2.34
CA PHE A 42 9.18 -2.74 -2.93
C PHE A 42 9.54 -2.81 -4.41
N ALA A 43 10.46 -3.70 -4.80
CA ALA A 43 10.84 -3.88 -6.21
C ALA A 43 9.63 -4.23 -7.09
N LEU A 44 8.73 -5.11 -6.63
CA LEU A 44 7.55 -5.51 -7.39
C LEU A 44 6.41 -4.48 -7.34
N ARG A 45 6.19 -3.83 -6.19
CA ARG A 45 5.01 -2.97 -5.98
C ARG A 45 5.26 -1.51 -6.35
N CYS A 46 6.50 -1.05 -6.38
CA CYS A 46 6.87 0.29 -6.85
C CYS A 46 7.08 0.34 -8.38
N ALA A 47 7.25 -0.82 -9.03
CA ALA A 47 7.41 -0.95 -10.48
C ALA A 47 6.28 -0.28 -11.26
N LYS A 48 6.61 0.27 -12.45
CA LYS A 48 5.63 0.92 -13.34
C LYS A 48 4.51 -0.02 -13.82
N ALA A 49 4.75 -1.33 -13.81
CA ALA A 49 3.76 -2.35 -14.17
C ALA A 49 2.74 -2.64 -13.05
N ALA A 50 2.97 -2.19 -11.82
CA ALA A 50 2.04 -2.38 -10.71
C ALA A 50 0.84 -1.44 -10.80
N HIS A 51 -0.28 -1.87 -10.22
CA HIS A 51 -1.50 -1.07 -10.16
C HIS A 51 -1.24 0.30 -9.49
N PRO A 52 -1.66 1.44 -10.08
CA PRO A 52 -1.32 2.78 -9.58
C PRO A 52 -1.71 3.02 -8.12
N GLN A 53 -2.86 2.50 -7.69
CA GLN A 53 -3.33 2.64 -6.31
C GLN A 53 -2.42 1.95 -5.29
N MET A 54 -1.75 0.86 -5.69
CA MET A 54 -0.77 0.19 -4.82
C MET A 54 0.52 1.02 -4.72
N ARG A 55 0.94 1.64 -5.84
CA ARG A 55 2.12 2.50 -5.87
C ARG A 55 1.95 3.72 -4.97
N GLN A 56 0.75 4.29 -4.90
CA GLN A 56 0.41 5.41 -4.01
C GLN A 56 0.67 5.10 -2.53
N ILE A 57 0.51 3.84 -2.10
CA ILE A 57 0.73 3.42 -0.72
C ILE A 57 2.18 2.99 -0.50
N MET A 58 2.77 2.29 -1.46
CA MET A 58 4.09 1.66 -1.30
C MET A 58 5.26 2.64 -1.43
N LEU A 59 5.14 3.68 -2.25
CA LEU A 59 6.19 4.70 -2.41
C LEU A 59 6.43 5.53 -1.14
N PRO A 60 5.42 6.10 -0.46
CA PRO A 60 5.66 6.79 0.82
C PRO A 60 6.15 5.83 1.91
N LEU A 61 5.73 4.56 1.87
CA LEU A 61 6.26 3.54 2.78
C LEU A 61 7.76 3.31 2.56
N LEU A 62 8.23 3.26 1.31
CA LEU A 62 9.65 3.13 0.99
C LEU A 62 10.47 4.31 1.52
N VAL A 63 9.94 5.54 1.38
CA VAL A 63 10.59 6.76 1.93
C VAL A 63 10.72 6.65 3.44
N ALA A 64 9.63 6.35 4.15
CA ALA A 64 9.65 6.18 5.61
C ALA A 64 10.56 5.03 6.08
N CYS A 65 10.68 3.95 5.30
CA CYS A 65 11.62 2.86 5.59
C CYS A 65 13.08 3.30 5.39
N THR A 66 13.36 4.11 4.38
CA THR A 66 14.70 4.63 4.09
C THR A 66 15.15 5.62 5.16
N GLU A 67 14.24 6.47 5.67
CA GLU A 67 14.52 7.35 6.81
C GLU A 67 14.93 6.59 8.08
N ARG A 68 14.34 5.41 8.30
CA ARG A 68 14.61 4.59 9.49
C ARG A 68 15.85 3.72 9.35
N ILE A 69 16.09 3.17 8.16
CA ILE A 69 17.20 2.23 7.89
C ILE A 69 17.79 2.56 6.51
N PRO A 70 18.63 3.60 6.40
CA PRO A 70 19.16 4.04 5.10
C PRO A 70 20.03 2.97 4.43
N VAL A 71 20.94 2.35 5.21
CA VAL A 71 21.94 1.37 4.74
C VAL A 71 21.36 0.22 3.90
N VAL A 72 20.09 -0.13 4.08
CA VAL A 72 19.47 -1.27 3.38
C VAL A 72 18.54 -0.85 2.24
N PHE A 73 18.09 0.41 2.18
CA PHE A 73 17.07 0.83 1.21
C PHE A 73 17.53 1.96 0.26
N ASP A 74 18.73 2.51 0.46
CA ASP A 74 19.28 3.60 -0.37
C ASP A 74 19.29 3.27 -1.87
N ASP A 75 19.65 2.03 -2.26
CA ASP A 75 19.66 1.59 -3.66
C ASP A 75 18.28 1.76 -4.31
N LEU A 76 17.24 1.25 -3.65
CA LEU A 76 15.86 1.25 -4.15
C LEU A 76 15.26 2.65 -4.11
N ALA A 77 15.60 3.45 -3.09
CA ALA A 77 15.16 4.83 -2.99
C ALA A 77 15.69 5.68 -4.16
N SER A 78 16.91 5.39 -4.65
CA SER A 78 17.46 6.06 -5.82
C SER A 78 16.73 5.69 -7.12
N GLU A 79 16.38 4.42 -7.31
CA GLU A 79 15.67 3.92 -8.50
C GLU A 79 14.24 4.46 -8.61
N PHE A 80 13.55 4.61 -7.49
CA PHE A 80 12.14 5.02 -7.46
C PHE A 80 11.93 6.49 -7.08
N ARG A 81 13.01 7.30 -7.02
CA ARG A 81 12.97 8.72 -6.63
C ARG A 81 11.98 9.53 -7.45
N GLU A 82 12.02 9.41 -8.77
CA GLU A 82 11.12 10.14 -9.67
C GLU A 82 9.65 9.78 -9.44
N ALA A 83 9.38 8.49 -9.18
CA ALA A 83 8.04 8.01 -8.90
C ALA A 83 7.52 8.51 -7.55
N ALA A 84 8.39 8.61 -6.54
CA ALA A 84 8.04 9.15 -5.24
C ALA A 84 7.74 10.67 -5.30
N THR A 85 8.56 11.44 -6.02
CA THR A 85 8.37 12.88 -6.19
C THR A 85 7.08 13.22 -6.96
N ALA A 86 6.74 12.42 -7.99
CA ALA A 86 5.54 12.64 -8.81
C ALA A 86 4.21 12.50 -8.03
N LEU A 87 4.23 11.81 -6.88
CA LEU A 87 3.04 11.53 -6.06
C LEU A 87 2.93 12.46 -4.84
N GLY A 88 3.76 13.50 -4.75
CA GLY A 88 3.69 14.48 -3.66
C GLY A 88 4.21 13.95 -2.32
N ALA A 89 4.88 12.81 -2.30
CA ALA A 89 5.71 12.41 -1.16
C ALA A 89 6.98 13.26 -1.19
N THR A 90 6.86 14.53 -0.79
CA THR A 90 8.04 15.35 -0.49
C THR A 90 8.74 14.67 0.67
N ALA A 91 9.82 13.96 0.34
CA ALA A 91 10.93 13.74 1.23
C ALA A 91 11.44 15.13 1.66
N ALA A 92 10.82 15.69 2.70
CA ALA A 92 11.56 16.56 3.56
C ALA A 92 12.74 15.71 4.07
N VAL A 93 13.94 16.30 4.05
CA VAL A 93 15.19 15.76 4.61
C VAL A 93 16.09 15.03 3.59
N CYS A 94 16.66 15.80 2.66
CA CYS A 94 18.11 16.00 2.68
C CYS A 94 18.39 17.13 3.69
N ARG A 95 18.61 16.78 4.94
CA ARG A 95 19.40 17.55 5.90
C ARG A 95 20.20 16.57 6.74
#